data_AF-A0A7R9ASX0-F1
#
_entry.id   AF-A0A7R9ASX0-F1
#
_cell.length_a   1.000
_cell.length_b   1.000
_cell.length_c   1.000
_cell.angle_alpha   90.00
_cell.angle_beta   90.00
_cell.angle_gamma   90.00
#
_symmetry.space_group_name_H-M   'P 1'
#
loop_
_entity.id
_entity.type
_entity.pdbx_description
1 polymer ?
#
loop_
_entity_poly.entity_id
_entity_poly.type
_entity_poly.pdbx_seq_one_letter_code
_entity_poly.pdbx_strand_id
1 'polypeptide(L)'
;MNVATVLWNVPGRLHKTPGAHYESAGLRKFIHGRTETIRSCSQESVDFAMKMLSGTATNEEKYRALLAAINYHKNYAIECVNGHGVDRHLLGLKLIAVENGLEVPALFKDPAYIRSTHFRISTSQVPMRSDGVLSFGPVVPDGYGICYNPRNLDINFSISAFRSDPETNAKKFQEALYKSLQDMHNVAARAHLKSKL
;
A
#
# COMPACT_ATOMS: atom_id res chain seq x y z
N MET A 1 -9.69 10.44 2.47
CA MET A 1 -8.69 9.67 3.25
C MET A 1 -8.05 8.66 2.31
N ASN A 2 -6.73 8.65 2.18
CA ASN A 2 -6.04 7.67 1.34
C ASN A 2 -5.79 6.39 2.15
N VAL A 3 -6.51 5.32 1.82
CA VAL A 3 -6.50 4.03 2.56
C VAL A 3 -5.14 3.35 2.46
N ALA A 4 -4.41 3.54 1.37
CA ALA A 4 -3.10 2.96 1.17
C ALA A 4 -2.05 3.47 2.18
N THR A 5 -2.16 4.73 2.60
CA THR A 5 -1.29 5.33 3.63
C THR A 5 -1.56 4.75 5.02
N VAL A 6 -2.81 4.33 5.29
CA VAL A 6 -3.21 3.70 6.56
C VAL A 6 -2.59 2.31 6.71
N LEU A 7 -2.51 1.58 5.60
CA LEU A 7 -2.01 0.21 5.55
C LEU A 7 -0.52 0.09 5.91
N TRP A 8 0.20 1.21 6.07
CA TRP A 8 1.59 1.24 6.55
C TRP A 8 1.74 1.23 8.07
N ASN A 9 0.79 1.84 8.77
CA ASN A 9 0.78 1.82 10.23
C ASN A 9 0.51 0.41 10.77
N VAL A 10 -0.05 -0.49 9.94
CA VAL A 10 -0.39 -1.88 10.30
C VAL A 10 0.84 -2.80 10.33
N PRO A 11 1.67 -2.90 9.27
CA PRO A 11 2.95 -3.63 9.30
C PRO A 11 3.91 -3.08 10.34
N GLY A 12 3.97 -1.76 10.55
CA GLY A 12 4.78 -1.18 11.64
C GLY A 12 4.36 -1.71 13.02
N ARG A 13 3.04 -1.88 13.25
CA ARG A 13 2.48 -2.41 14.51
C ARG A 13 2.66 -3.91 14.66
N LEU A 14 2.51 -4.67 13.58
CA LEU A 14 2.47 -6.13 13.63
C LEU A 14 3.83 -6.78 13.34
N HIS A 15 4.53 -6.28 12.31
CA HIS A 15 5.72 -6.91 11.76
C HIS A 15 7.00 -6.10 11.98
N LYS A 16 6.89 -4.83 12.43
CA LYS A 16 8.00 -3.91 12.73
C LYS A 16 9.02 -3.70 11.59
N THR A 17 8.68 -4.12 10.38
CA THR A 17 9.56 -4.12 9.21
C THR A 17 8.76 -3.68 7.99
N PRO A 18 9.31 -2.77 7.15
CA PRO A 18 8.69 -2.45 5.88
C PRO A 18 8.72 -3.64 4.92
N GLY A 19 7.65 -3.83 4.15
CA GLY A 19 7.54 -4.88 3.12
C GLY A 19 7.07 -4.34 1.77
N ALA A 20 7.36 -5.04 0.68
CA ALA A 20 6.84 -4.62 -0.61
C ALA A 20 5.31 -4.62 -0.60
N HIS A 21 4.72 -3.49 -1.01
CA HIS A 21 3.28 -3.28 -1.03
C HIS A 21 2.84 -2.94 -2.45
N TYR A 22 2.04 -3.83 -3.02
CA TYR A 22 1.39 -3.69 -4.31
C TYR A 22 0.02 -3.04 -4.16
N GLU A 23 -0.26 -2.00 -4.94
CA GLU A 23 -1.61 -1.52 -5.21
C GLU A 23 -1.87 -1.40 -6.72
N SER A 24 -3.07 -1.77 -7.17
CA SER A 24 -3.39 -1.74 -8.59
C SER A 24 -3.73 -0.33 -9.10
N ALA A 25 -2.93 0.21 -10.04
CA ALA A 25 -3.29 1.36 -10.86
C ALA A 25 -3.95 0.92 -12.17
N GLY A 26 -5.14 1.43 -12.50
CA GLY A 26 -5.80 1.13 -13.77
C GLY A 26 -5.23 1.94 -14.94
N LEU A 27 -4.72 1.27 -15.98
CA LEU A 27 -4.16 1.90 -17.18
C LEU A 27 -5.19 2.13 -18.30
N ARG A 28 -6.47 2.30 -17.94
CA ARG A 28 -7.59 2.38 -18.91
C ARG A 28 -7.56 3.60 -19.84
N LYS A 29 -6.62 4.53 -19.64
CA LYS A 29 -6.34 5.65 -20.56
C LYS A 29 -5.66 5.20 -21.85
N PHE A 30 -5.01 4.04 -21.84
CA PHE A 30 -4.26 3.50 -22.96
C PHE A 30 -5.03 2.36 -23.64
N ILE A 31 -4.83 2.21 -24.95
CA ILE A 31 -5.42 1.11 -25.72
C ILE A 31 -4.91 -0.22 -25.15
N HIS A 32 -5.83 -1.15 -24.89
CA HIS A 32 -5.57 -2.43 -24.21
C HIS A 32 -4.98 -2.33 -22.80
N GLY A 33 -4.96 -1.13 -22.20
CA GLY A 33 -4.41 -0.90 -20.87
C GLY A 33 -5.13 -1.73 -19.80
N ARG A 34 -4.33 -2.49 -19.03
CA ARG A 34 -4.80 -3.26 -17.86
C ARG A 34 -4.41 -2.54 -16.59
N THR A 35 -3.29 -2.91 -15.97
CA THR A 35 -2.85 -2.34 -14.69
C THR A 35 -1.35 -2.07 -14.65
N GLU A 36 -0.98 -1.07 -13.86
CA GLU A 36 0.36 -0.82 -13.33
C GLU A 36 0.36 -1.06 -11.80
N THR A 37 1.53 -1.02 -11.17
CA THR A 37 1.76 -1.14 -9.73
C THR A 37 2.01 0.22 -9.12
N ILE A 38 1.14 0.61 -8.19
CA ILE A 38 1.45 1.64 -7.21
C ILE A 38 2.21 0.96 -6.08
N ARG A 39 3.43 1.43 -5.82
CA ARG A 39 4.28 0.98 -4.71
C ARG A 39 3.98 1.86 -3.50
N SER A 40 3.04 1.41 -2.68
CA SER A 40 2.58 2.19 -1.54
C SER A 40 3.62 2.30 -0.42
N CYS A 41 4.64 1.42 -0.41
CA CYS A 41 5.84 1.52 0.42
C CYS A 41 6.77 2.64 -0.08
N SER A 42 6.73 3.79 0.58
CA SER A 42 7.68 4.90 0.34
C SER A 42 8.42 5.33 1.60
N GLN A 43 9.46 6.13 1.44
CA GLN A 43 10.21 6.70 2.57
C GLN A 43 9.31 7.53 3.49
N GLU A 44 8.37 8.29 2.91
CA GLU A 44 7.38 9.10 3.61
C GLU A 44 6.38 8.23 4.37
N SER A 45 5.93 7.12 3.77
CA SER A 45 5.03 6.17 4.45
C SER A 45 5.70 5.53 5.68
N VAL A 46 7.01 5.23 5.58
CA VAL A 46 7.80 4.66 6.67
C VAL A 46 8.03 5.70 7.76
N ASP A 47 8.43 6.93 7.42
CA ASP A 47 8.58 8.01 8.40
C ASP A 47 7.27 8.27 9.15
N PHE A 48 6.16 8.36 8.43
CA PHE A 48 4.83 8.49 9.02
C PHE A 48 4.52 7.36 10.01
N ALA A 49 4.72 6.10 9.61
CA ALA A 49 4.48 4.96 10.49
C ALA A 49 5.35 5.03 11.76
N MET A 50 6.63 5.35 11.62
CA MET A 50 7.56 5.51 12.74
C MET A 50 7.14 6.65 13.68
N LYS A 51 6.74 7.81 13.15
CA LYS A 51 6.25 8.93 13.95
C LYS A 51 4.97 8.59 14.68
N MET A 52 4.03 7.86 14.05
CA MET A 52 2.79 7.44 14.71
C MET A 52 3.01 6.45 15.86
N LEU A 53 4.04 5.59 15.75
CA LEU A 53 4.41 4.62 16.79
C LEU A 53 5.33 5.19 17.86
N SER A 54 5.91 6.36 17.62
CA SER A 54 6.76 7.03 18.60
C SER A 54 5.97 7.59 19.78
N GLY A 55 6.45 7.30 20.99
CA GLY A 55 5.97 7.89 22.24
C GLY A 55 6.46 9.33 22.45
N THR A 56 7.42 9.81 21.67
CA THR A 56 8.03 11.15 21.81
C THR A 56 7.61 12.13 20.72
N ALA A 57 7.09 11.64 19.59
CA ALA A 57 6.66 12.51 18.50
C ALA A 57 5.38 13.29 18.88
N THR A 58 5.42 14.60 18.64
CA THR A 58 4.30 15.51 18.86
C THR A 58 3.16 15.26 17.87
N ASN A 59 1.94 15.71 18.21
CA ASN A 59 0.80 15.62 17.28
C ASN A 59 1.06 16.39 15.96
N GLU A 60 1.81 17.49 16.02
CA GLU A 60 2.16 18.30 14.86
C GLU A 60 3.12 17.54 13.92
N GLU A 61 4.16 16.92 14.46
CA GLU A 61 5.07 16.08 13.66
C GLU A 61 4.33 14.89 13.03
N LYS A 62 3.45 14.23 13.80
CA LYS A 62 2.61 13.13 13.31
C LYS A 62 1.72 13.59 12.16
N TYR A 63 1.11 14.77 12.28
CA TYR A 63 0.25 15.33 11.24
C TYR A 63 1.03 15.73 9.98
N ARG A 64 2.21 16.34 10.13
CA ARG A 64 3.07 16.68 8.99
C ARG A 64 3.54 15.43 8.23
N ALA A 65 3.99 14.41 8.95
CA ALA A 65 4.39 13.14 8.35
C ALA A 65 3.21 12.45 7.64
N LEU A 66 2.00 12.50 8.24
CA LEU A 66 0.77 12.02 7.60
C LEU A 66 0.50 12.73 6.26
N LEU A 67 0.57 14.07 6.24
CA LEU A 67 0.36 14.84 5.01
C LEU A 67 1.42 14.53 3.95
N ALA A 68 2.69 14.42 4.34
CA ALA A 68 3.78 14.06 3.43
C ALA A 68 3.52 12.69 2.77
N ALA A 69 3.17 11.68 3.56
CA ALA A 69 2.88 10.34 3.06
C ALA A 69 1.64 10.30 2.14
N ILE A 70 0.58 11.05 2.47
CA ILE A 70 -0.61 11.17 1.61
C ILE A 70 -0.25 11.82 0.27
N ASN A 71 0.50 12.92 0.30
CA ASN A 71 0.86 13.67 -0.90
C ASN A 71 1.78 12.88 -1.81
N TYR A 72 2.80 12.22 -1.25
CA TYR A 72 3.69 11.34 -2.02
C TYR A 72 2.89 10.24 -2.72
N HIS A 73 2.08 9.49 -1.95
CA HIS A 73 1.30 8.41 -2.54
C HIS A 73 0.35 8.91 -3.63
N LYS A 74 -0.36 10.02 -3.38
CA LYS A 74 -1.27 10.61 -4.37
C LYS A 74 -0.53 10.93 -5.68
N ASN A 75 0.64 11.54 -5.58
CA ASN A 75 1.45 11.89 -6.76
C ASN A 75 1.92 10.63 -7.48
N TYR A 76 2.44 9.62 -6.75
CA TYR A 76 2.88 8.37 -7.36
C TYR A 76 1.74 7.59 -8.01
N ALA A 77 0.55 7.60 -7.42
CA ALA A 77 -0.65 7.00 -8.03
C ALA A 77 -1.01 7.69 -9.35
N ILE A 78 -0.89 9.03 -9.43
CA ILE A 78 -1.10 9.80 -10.67
C ILE A 78 -0.08 9.39 -11.74
N GLU A 79 1.21 9.29 -11.39
CA GLU A 79 2.26 8.82 -12.29
C GLU A 79 1.93 7.42 -12.83
N CYS A 80 1.54 6.49 -11.95
CA CYS A 80 1.22 5.12 -12.34
C CYS A 80 0.03 5.03 -13.30
N VAL A 81 -1.07 5.77 -13.06
CA VAL A 81 -2.23 5.76 -13.98
C VAL A 81 -1.95 6.45 -15.32
N ASN A 82 -0.88 7.25 -15.39
CA ASN A 82 -0.36 7.85 -16.62
C ASN A 82 0.74 7.00 -17.27
N GLY A 83 0.97 5.77 -16.80
CA GLY A 83 1.94 4.86 -17.41
C GLY A 83 3.40 5.17 -17.07
N HIS A 84 3.65 5.91 -15.99
CA HIS A 84 4.99 6.25 -15.51
C HIS A 84 5.43 5.40 -14.30
N GLY A 85 4.69 4.32 -14.00
CA GLY A 85 5.12 3.30 -13.04
C GLY A 85 6.26 2.45 -13.59
N VAL A 86 7.00 1.80 -12.68
CA VAL A 86 8.24 1.09 -13.03
C VAL A 86 8.04 -0.41 -13.25
N ASP A 87 7.03 -1.01 -12.60
CA ASP A 87 6.91 -2.46 -12.52
C ASP A 87 6.58 -3.13 -13.85
N ARG A 88 5.64 -2.61 -14.65
CA ARG A 88 5.36 -3.18 -15.97
C ARG A 88 6.51 -2.94 -16.95
N HIS A 89 7.21 -1.81 -16.83
CA HIS A 89 8.40 -1.55 -17.65
C HIS A 89 9.51 -2.57 -17.34
N LEU A 90 9.84 -2.79 -16.06
CA LEU A 90 10.82 -3.80 -15.66
C LEU A 90 10.41 -5.22 -16.06
N LEU A 91 9.14 -5.57 -15.92
CA LEU A 91 8.62 -6.85 -16.42
C LEU A 91 8.80 -6.98 -17.93
N GLY A 92 8.48 -5.93 -18.69
CA GLY A 92 8.67 -5.90 -20.14
C GLY A 92 10.12 -6.14 -20.55
N LEU A 93 11.06 -5.43 -19.93
CA LEU A 93 12.50 -5.63 -20.17
C LEU A 93 12.95 -7.07 -19.90
N LYS A 94 12.47 -7.68 -18.82
CA LYS A 94 12.76 -9.08 -18.49
C LYS A 94 12.21 -10.02 -19.56
N LEU A 95 10.96 -9.83 -19.98
CA LEU A 95 10.30 -10.69 -20.97
C LEU A 95 10.94 -10.55 -22.35
N ILE A 96 11.33 -9.34 -22.77
CA ILE A 96 12.06 -9.11 -24.04
C ILE A 96 13.38 -9.90 -24.05
N ALA A 97 14.14 -9.89 -22.95
CA ALA A 97 15.38 -10.66 -22.88
C ALA A 97 15.12 -12.17 -23.06
N VAL A 98 14.09 -12.69 -22.39
CA VAL A 98 13.69 -14.11 -22.51
C VAL A 98 13.24 -14.46 -23.93
N GLU A 99 12.38 -13.64 -24.52
CA GLU A 99 11.81 -13.86 -25.85
C GLU A 99 12.90 -13.87 -26.94
N ASN A 100 13.93 -13.04 -26.79
CA ASN A 100 15.04 -12.95 -27.73
C ASN A 100 16.18 -13.93 -27.43
N GLY A 101 16.01 -14.85 -26.46
CA GLY A 101 17.07 -15.79 -26.06
C GLY A 101 18.32 -15.13 -25.49
N LEU A 102 18.20 -13.89 -24.99
CA LEU A 102 19.27 -13.15 -24.34
C LEU A 102 19.42 -13.61 -22.89
N GLU A 103 20.61 -13.42 -22.33
CA GLU A 103 20.76 -13.57 -20.88
C GLU A 103 19.90 -12.52 -20.15
N VAL A 104 19.06 -12.98 -19.23
CA VAL A 104 18.28 -12.09 -18.37
C VAL A 104 19.24 -11.24 -17.52
N PRO A 105 19.14 -9.89 -17.59
CA PRO A 105 20.04 -9.00 -16.87
C PRO A 105 20.18 -9.32 -15.38
N ALA A 106 21.39 -9.17 -14.85
CA ALA A 106 21.72 -9.46 -13.44
C ALA A 106 20.81 -8.73 -12.44
N LEU A 107 20.29 -7.54 -12.80
CA LEU A 107 19.29 -6.80 -12.04
C LEU A 107 18.11 -7.67 -11.59
N PHE A 108 17.60 -8.57 -12.44
CA PHE A 108 16.44 -9.41 -12.12
C PHE A 108 16.77 -10.60 -11.21
N LYS A 109 18.07 -10.87 -11.01
CA LYS A 109 18.60 -11.86 -10.06
C LYS A 109 19.03 -11.17 -8.75
N ASP A 110 19.06 -9.85 -8.71
CA ASP A 110 19.50 -9.08 -7.55
C ASP A 110 18.57 -9.32 -6.34
N PRO A 111 19.12 -9.58 -5.14
CA PRO A 111 18.30 -9.80 -3.94
C PRO A 111 17.35 -8.65 -3.62
N ALA A 112 17.71 -7.40 -3.93
CA ALA A 112 16.83 -6.25 -3.75
C ALA A 112 15.66 -6.28 -4.73
N TYR A 113 15.86 -6.65 -6.00
CA TYR A 113 14.77 -6.82 -6.95
C TYR A 113 13.81 -7.92 -6.52
N ILE A 114 14.34 -9.08 -6.10
CA ILE A 114 13.56 -10.21 -5.59
C ILE A 114 12.72 -9.77 -4.37
N ARG A 115 13.33 -9.11 -3.37
CA ARG A 115 12.59 -8.56 -2.22
C ARG A 115 11.55 -7.52 -2.63
N SER A 116 11.86 -6.67 -3.61
CA SER A 116 10.95 -5.61 -4.07
C SER A 116 9.71 -6.12 -4.79
N THR A 117 9.74 -7.35 -5.31
CA THR A 117 8.65 -8.01 -6.04
C THR A 117 7.93 -9.08 -5.21
N HIS A 118 8.42 -9.34 -3.99
CA HIS A 118 7.77 -10.19 -2.98
C HIS A 118 6.72 -9.41 -2.19
N PHE A 119 5.55 -9.20 -2.78
CA PHE A 119 4.50 -8.33 -2.24
C PHE A 119 3.77 -8.95 -1.03
N ARG A 120 4.33 -8.76 0.17
CA ARG A 120 3.70 -9.16 1.44
C ARG A 120 2.35 -8.50 1.68
N ILE A 121 2.08 -7.37 1.04
CA ILE A 121 0.79 -6.68 1.08
C ILE A 121 0.34 -6.45 -0.35
N SER A 122 -0.73 -7.11 -0.77
CA SER A 122 -1.33 -6.90 -2.09
C SER A 122 -2.71 -6.29 -1.93
N THR A 123 -2.93 -5.14 -2.57
CA THR A 123 -4.13 -4.34 -2.34
C THR A 123 -4.81 -3.87 -3.61
N SER A 124 -6.12 -3.68 -3.51
CA SER A 124 -6.91 -3.10 -4.59
C SER A 124 -8.09 -2.32 -4.05
N GLN A 125 -8.21 -1.07 -4.50
CA GLN A 125 -9.43 -0.31 -4.33
C GLN A 125 -10.44 -0.69 -5.43
N VAL A 126 -11.62 -1.16 -5.03
CA VAL A 126 -12.70 -1.47 -5.96
C VAL A 126 -13.93 -0.67 -5.55
N PRO A 127 -14.11 0.56 -6.07
CA PRO A 127 -15.25 1.39 -5.73
C PRO A 127 -16.53 0.78 -6.30
N MET A 128 -17.52 0.53 -5.44
CA MET A 128 -18.84 0.02 -5.80
C MET A 128 -19.93 0.92 -5.23
N ARG A 129 -21.04 1.06 -5.96
CA ARG A 129 -22.24 1.78 -5.46
C ARG A 129 -23.00 0.98 -4.42
N SER A 130 -22.97 -0.35 -4.53
CA SER A 130 -23.60 -1.26 -3.58
C SER A 130 -22.79 -1.39 -2.29
N ASP A 131 -23.46 -1.85 -1.22
CA ASP A 131 -22.80 -2.29 0.00
C ASP A 131 -22.12 -3.65 -0.21
N GLY A 132 -20.96 -3.61 -0.87
CA GLY A 132 -20.17 -4.79 -1.16
C GLY A 132 -18.68 -4.50 -1.10
N VAL A 133 -17.90 -5.57 -1.06
CA VAL A 133 -16.44 -5.55 -1.20
C VAL A 133 -16.00 -6.81 -1.93
N LEU A 134 -15.04 -6.66 -2.84
CA LEU A 134 -14.40 -7.80 -3.48
C LEU A 134 -13.42 -8.44 -2.50
N SER A 135 -13.05 -9.70 -2.71
CA SER A 135 -12.07 -10.40 -1.88
C SER A 135 -11.11 -11.21 -2.75
N PHE A 136 -9.86 -11.32 -2.32
CA PHE A 136 -8.84 -12.16 -2.96
C PHE A 136 -7.85 -12.66 -1.91
N GLY A 137 -7.17 -13.77 -2.20
CA GLY A 137 -6.12 -14.34 -1.35
C GLY A 137 -4.79 -13.59 -1.46
N PRO A 138 -3.84 -13.80 -0.53
CA PRO A 138 -2.49 -13.24 -0.65
C PRO A 138 -1.77 -13.75 -1.90
N VAL A 139 -0.81 -12.96 -2.41
CA VAL A 139 0.01 -13.32 -3.58
C VAL A 139 1.33 -13.99 -3.21
N VAL A 140 1.66 -14.05 -1.91
CA VAL A 140 2.81 -14.76 -1.35
C VAL A 140 2.37 -15.50 -0.08
N PRO A 141 3.04 -16.61 0.31
CA PRO A 141 2.63 -17.41 1.48
C PRO A 141 2.61 -16.64 2.81
N ASP A 142 3.54 -15.71 2.99
CA ASP A 142 3.77 -14.88 4.19
C ASP A 142 3.15 -13.47 4.06
N GLY A 143 2.09 -13.35 3.28
CA GLY A 143 1.47 -12.07 2.93
C GLY A 143 -0.02 -11.95 3.24
N TYR A 144 -0.56 -10.79 2.85
CA TYR A 144 -1.96 -10.42 2.99
C TYR A 144 -2.57 -9.98 1.65
N GLY A 145 -3.84 -10.33 1.44
CA GLY A 145 -4.67 -9.75 0.39
C GLY A 145 -5.70 -8.80 0.99
N ILE A 146 -5.68 -7.51 0.59
CA ILE A 146 -6.62 -6.51 1.12
C ILE A 146 -7.36 -5.83 -0.02
N CYS A 147 -8.68 -5.93 -0.02
CA CYS A 147 -9.53 -5.16 -0.92
C CYS A 147 -10.41 -4.20 -0.12
N TYR A 148 -10.67 -3.02 -0.67
CA TYR A 148 -11.52 -2.04 -0.01
C TYR A 148 -12.41 -1.26 -0.96
N ASN A 149 -13.58 -0.91 -0.46
CA ASN A 149 -14.57 -0.07 -1.13
C ASN A 149 -14.88 1.15 -0.23
N PRO A 150 -14.24 2.31 -0.47
CA PRO A 150 -14.56 3.54 0.23
C PRO A 150 -15.92 4.07 -0.21
N ARG A 151 -16.79 4.35 0.77
CA ARG A 151 -18.11 4.96 0.57
C ARG A 151 -18.17 6.32 1.28
N ASN A 152 -19.33 6.96 1.25
CA ASN A 152 -19.48 8.31 1.80
C ASN A 152 -19.29 8.37 3.32
N LEU A 153 -19.74 7.35 4.06
CA LEU A 153 -19.78 7.36 5.53
C LEU A 153 -18.90 6.28 6.17
N ASP A 154 -18.46 5.30 5.40
CA ASP A 154 -17.67 4.17 5.89
C ASP A 154 -16.81 3.56 4.76
N ILE A 155 -16.11 2.49 5.08
CA ILE A 155 -15.24 1.76 4.15
C ILE A 155 -15.41 0.27 4.42
N ASN A 156 -15.78 -0.49 3.39
CA ASN A 156 -15.77 -1.94 3.49
C ASN A 156 -14.36 -2.46 3.23
N PHE A 157 -13.90 -3.40 4.05
CA PHE A 157 -12.61 -4.07 3.91
C PHE A 157 -12.79 -5.59 3.84
N SER A 158 -12.10 -6.22 2.90
CA SER A 158 -11.79 -7.65 2.91
C SER A 158 -10.31 -7.82 3.23
N ILE A 159 -9.97 -8.70 4.16
CA ILE A 159 -8.59 -9.01 4.54
C ILE A 159 -8.42 -10.52 4.55
N SER A 160 -7.42 -11.02 3.82
CA SER A 160 -7.05 -12.44 3.76
C SER A 160 -5.60 -12.64 4.15
N ALA A 161 -5.31 -13.83 4.69
CA ALA A 161 -3.98 -14.31 5.06
C ALA A 161 -4.00 -15.85 5.02
N PHE A 162 -2.85 -16.48 4.76
CA PHE A 162 -2.77 -17.94 4.80
C PHE A 162 -2.56 -18.42 6.24
N ARG A 163 -3.36 -19.41 6.68
CA ARG A 163 -3.21 -20.01 8.03
C ARG A 163 -1.92 -20.82 8.20
N SER A 164 -1.30 -21.23 7.09
CA SER A 164 -0.05 -21.98 7.09
C SER A 164 1.15 -21.14 7.55
N ASP A 165 1.07 -19.82 7.46
CA ASP A 165 2.10 -18.92 7.92
C ASP A 165 1.74 -18.40 9.33
N PRO A 166 2.52 -18.73 10.37
CA PRO A 166 2.22 -18.34 11.74
C PRO A 166 2.44 -16.85 12.03
N GLU A 167 3.17 -16.13 11.17
CA GLU A 167 3.40 -14.70 11.32
C GLU A 167 2.23 -13.86 10.78
N THR A 168 1.44 -14.40 9.84
CA THR A 168 0.27 -13.72 9.28
C THR A 168 -1.03 -14.05 10.01
N ASN A 169 -1.86 -13.03 10.23
CA ASN A 169 -3.19 -13.22 10.82
C ASN A 169 -4.17 -12.13 10.39
N ALA A 170 -5.17 -12.50 9.60
CA ALA A 170 -6.14 -11.55 9.05
C ALA A 170 -6.92 -10.77 10.14
N LYS A 171 -7.22 -11.41 11.28
CA LYS A 171 -7.95 -10.77 12.38
C LYS A 171 -7.08 -9.73 13.10
N LYS A 172 -5.83 -10.07 13.43
CA LYS A 172 -4.88 -9.10 14.00
C LYS A 172 -4.61 -7.94 13.05
N PHE A 173 -4.52 -8.21 11.74
CA PHE A 173 -4.40 -7.16 10.72
C PHE A 173 -5.62 -6.23 10.73
N GLN A 174 -6.83 -6.78 10.80
CA GLN A 174 -8.07 -6.01 10.88
C GLN A 174 -8.12 -5.10 12.12
N GLU A 175 -7.71 -5.61 13.27
CA GLU A 175 -7.65 -4.83 14.53
C GLU A 175 -6.62 -3.69 14.44
N ALA A 176 -5.43 -4.00 13.92
CA ALA A 176 -4.38 -3.00 13.71
C ALA A 176 -4.78 -1.93 12.68
N LEU A 177 -5.50 -2.32 11.61
CA LEU A 177 -6.04 -1.39 10.62
C LEU A 177 -7.06 -0.45 11.24
N TYR A 178 -8.00 -0.99 12.00
CA TYR A 178 -9.02 -0.19 12.68
C TYR A 178 -8.38 0.84 13.62
N LYS A 179 -7.43 0.40 14.47
CA LYS A 179 -6.70 1.30 15.37
C LYS A 179 -5.91 2.36 14.60
N SER A 180 -5.31 2.00 13.47
CA SER A 180 -4.55 2.94 12.63
C SER A 180 -5.44 4.03 12.03
N LEU A 181 -6.64 3.66 11.56
CA LEU A 181 -7.64 4.61 11.07
C LEU A 181 -8.08 5.59 12.16
N GLN A 182 -8.35 5.08 13.37
CA GLN A 182 -8.73 5.92 14.52
C GLN A 182 -7.61 6.87 14.92
N ASP A 183 -6.37 6.39 15.02
CA ASP A 183 -5.21 7.20 15.37
C ASP A 183 -4.99 8.33 14.34
N MET A 184 -5.14 8.03 13.05
CA MET A 184 -5.06 9.03 11.97
C MET A 184 -6.16 10.08 12.07
N HIS A 185 -7.40 9.65 12.32
CA HIS A 185 -8.52 10.57 12.53
C HIS A 185 -8.24 11.53 13.70
N ASN A 186 -7.77 10.99 14.83
CA ASN A 186 -7.47 11.77 16.03
C ASN A 186 -6.37 12.81 15.79
N VAL A 187 -5.31 12.44 15.07
CA VAL A 187 -4.23 13.36 14.69
C VAL A 187 -4.75 14.48 13.79
N ALA A 188 -5.53 14.14 12.76
CA ALA A 188 -6.09 15.12 11.82
C ALA A 188 -7.10 16.08 12.48
N ALA A 189 -7.99 15.56 13.33
CA ALA A 189 -8.99 16.36 14.04
C ALA A 189 -8.35 17.38 14.99
N ARG A 190 -7.31 16.96 15.72
CA ARG A 190 -6.56 17.85 16.63
C ARG A 190 -5.79 18.95 15.90
N ALA A 191 -5.28 18.67 14.69
CA ALA A 191 -4.63 19.68 13.87
C ALA A 191 -5.63 20.74 13.35
N HIS A 192 -6.84 20.31 12.93
CA HIS A 192 -7.89 21.23 12.47
C HIS A 192 -8.42 22.16 13.57
N LEU A 193 -8.40 21.72 14.83
CA LEU A 193 -8.78 22.56 15.97
C LEU A 193 -7.77 23.69 16.21
N LYS A 194 -6.50 23.52 15.85
CA LYS A 194 -5.47 24.56 15.99
C LYS A 194 -5.47 25.59 14.87
N SER A 195 -6.01 25.29 13.68
CA SER A 195 -6.06 26.26 12.57
C SER A 195 -7.25 27.23 12.64
N LYS A 196 -8.15 27.04 13.63
CA LYS A 196 -9.34 27.87 13.88
C LYS A 196 -9.21 28.76 15.13
N LEU A 197 -8.08 28.67 15.83
CA LEU A 197 -7.65 29.57 16.90
C LEU A 197 -6.55 30.49 16.36
#